data_AF-A0A0C2C4S6-F1
#
_entry.id   AF-A0A0C2C4S6-F1
#
_cell.length_a   1.000
_cell.length_b   1.000
_cell.length_c   1.000
_cell.angle_alpha   90.00
_cell.angle_beta   90.00
_cell.angle_gamma   90.00
#
_symmetry.space_group_name_H-M   'P 1'
#
loop_
_entity.id
_entity.type
_entity.pdbx_description
1 polymer ?
#
loop_
_entity_poly.entity_id
_entity_poly.type
_entity_poly.pdbx_seq_one_letter_code
_entity_poly.pdbx_strand_id
1 'polypeptide(L)'
;KYSDNRAKPKPVVWDQITEWMKVPERNISSISHYGIDAMAVYYALQDYPVKNMTGIVLGSEKPWVEVMALRNGAKELWTVEYQQTKVVGTDKILIFNPIKFAEDWKQNENRLDFAISYSSIEHSGLGTLFYLAFERGQDAVLFNIHRVYGRMRLAMVMTGFEWVATYRGFGPYAVK
;
A
#
# COMPACT_ATOMS: atom_id res chain seq x y z
N LYS A 1 0.73 19.23 -26.48
CA LYS A 1 -0.11 18.01 -26.60
C LYS A 1 0.55 16.92 -25.77
N TYR A 2 -0.07 16.48 -24.68
CA TYR A 2 0.38 15.32 -23.92
C TYR A 2 0.18 14.07 -24.80
N SER A 3 1.24 13.32 -25.05
CA SER A 3 1.22 12.07 -25.80
C SER A 3 1.60 10.96 -24.83
N ASP A 4 0.63 10.09 -24.57
CA ASP A 4 0.77 8.93 -23.70
C ASP A 4 0.87 7.67 -24.57
N ASN A 5 2.06 7.11 -24.66
CA ASN A 5 2.36 5.90 -25.43
C ASN A 5 2.30 4.62 -24.57
N ARG A 6 1.66 4.66 -23.38
CA ARG A 6 1.52 3.49 -22.53
C ARG A 6 0.63 2.43 -23.19
N ALA A 7 1.00 1.16 -23.04
CA ALA A 7 0.21 0.04 -23.52
C ALA A 7 -1.22 0.11 -22.98
N LYS A 8 -2.22 -0.27 -23.81
CA LYS A 8 -3.61 -0.30 -23.37
C LYS A 8 -3.71 -1.15 -22.09
N PRO A 9 -4.30 -0.63 -20.99
CA PRO A 9 -4.42 -1.38 -19.75
C PRO A 9 -5.15 -2.70 -20.03
N LYS A 10 -4.52 -3.83 -19.72
CA LYS A 10 -5.21 -5.11 -19.75
C LYS A 10 -6.03 -5.22 -18.47
N PRO A 11 -7.30 -5.61 -18.54
CA PRO A 11 -8.06 -5.89 -17.33
C PRO A 11 -7.38 -6.99 -16.51
N VAL A 12 -7.28 -6.77 -15.20
CA VAL A 12 -6.72 -7.73 -14.24
C VAL A 12 -7.87 -8.28 -13.39
N VAL A 13 -7.81 -9.57 -13.06
CA VAL A 13 -8.75 -10.22 -12.15
C VAL A 13 -7.99 -10.63 -10.89
N TRP A 14 -8.54 -10.29 -9.73
CA TRP A 14 -8.04 -10.72 -8.43
C TRP A 14 -8.96 -11.80 -7.86
N ASP A 15 -8.59 -13.06 -8.05
CA ASP A 15 -9.35 -14.24 -7.62
C ASP A 15 -8.68 -15.03 -6.49
N GLN A 16 -7.42 -14.73 -6.18
CA GLN A 16 -6.66 -15.31 -5.07
C GLN A 16 -7.11 -14.92 -3.65
N ILE A 17 -7.96 -13.90 -3.48
CA ILE A 17 -8.26 -13.29 -2.16
C ILE A 17 -8.82 -14.32 -1.18
N THR A 18 -9.83 -15.09 -1.59
CA THR A 18 -10.48 -16.09 -0.74
C THR A 18 -9.50 -17.12 -0.18
N GLU A 19 -8.51 -17.53 -0.97
CA GLU A 19 -7.50 -18.49 -0.55
C GLU A 19 -6.43 -17.83 0.32
N TRP A 20 -6.01 -16.60 -0.01
CA TRP A 20 -5.03 -15.87 0.79
C TRP A 20 -5.53 -15.49 2.19
N MET A 21 -6.85 -15.28 2.35
CA MET A 21 -7.47 -15.10 3.66
C MET A 21 -7.30 -16.33 4.58
N LYS A 22 -7.09 -17.53 4.00
CA LYS A 22 -6.95 -18.80 4.75
C LYS A 22 -5.49 -19.19 4.99
N VAL A 23 -4.52 -18.48 4.42
CA VAL A 23 -3.09 -18.82 4.55
C VAL A 23 -2.67 -18.77 6.03
N PRO A 24 -2.05 -19.83 6.59
CA PRO A 24 -1.55 -19.80 7.96
C PRO A 24 -0.55 -18.67 8.20
N GLU A 25 -0.53 -18.07 9.39
CA GLU A 25 0.36 -16.92 9.70
C GLU A 25 1.83 -17.21 9.42
N ARG A 26 2.30 -18.42 9.74
CA ARG A 26 3.68 -18.87 9.43
C ARG A 26 4.07 -18.80 7.96
N ASN A 27 3.08 -18.76 7.04
CA ASN A 27 3.27 -18.73 5.60
C ASN A 27 2.80 -17.40 4.99
N ILE A 28 2.46 -16.38 5.80
CA ILE A 28 1.84 -15.17 5.27
C ILE A 28 2.76 -14.37 4.34
N SER A 29 4.08 -14.51 4.46
CA SER A 29 5.02 -13.91 3.51
C SER A 29 4.85 -14.43 2.07
N SER A 30 4.23 -15.61 1.87
CA SER A 30 4.11 -16.23 0.55
C SER A 30 3.05 -15.58 -0.35
N ILE A 31 2.15 -14.74 0.19
CA ILE A 31 1.12 -14.07 -0.62
C ILE A 31 1.67 -12.85 -1.36
N SER A 32 2.85 -12.36 -0.98
CA SER A 32 3.54 -11.25 -1.62
C SER A 32 4.77 -11.74 -2.38
N HIS A 33 4.99 -11.24 -3.59
CA HIS A 33 6.23 -11.51 -4.33
C HIS A 33 7.46 -10.84 -3.70
N TYR A 34 7.26 -9.92 -2.74
CA TYR A 34 8.33 -9.33 -1.94
C TYR A 34 8.76 -10.22 -0.76
N GLY A 35 8.11 -11.37 -0.53
CA GLY A 35 8.51 -12.34 0.47
C GLY A 35 8.60 -11.75 1.88
N ILE A 36 9.79 -11.82 2.48
CA ILE A 36 10.02 -11.37 3.87
C ILE A 36 9.89 -9.84 4.01
N ASP A 37 10.19 -9.05 2.98
CA ASP A 37 10.12 -7.60 3.09
C ASP A 37 8.68 -7.09 3.24
N ALA A 38 7.72 -7.82 2.66
CA ALA A 38 6.29 -7.56 2.83
C ALA A 38 5.80 -7.72 4.28
N MET A 39 6.54 -8.46 5.11
CA MET A 39 6.15 -8.71 6.50
C MET A 39 6.13 -7.43 7.34
N ALA A 40 6.86 -6.39 6.92
CA ALA A 40 6.80 -5.08 7.58
C ALA A 40 5.36 -4.55 7.67
N VAL A 41 4.55 -4.72 6.62
CA VAL A 41 3.13 -4.32 6.61
C VAL A 41 2.32 -5.19 7.57
N TYR A 42 2.55 -6.50 7.56
CA TYR A 42 1.86 -7.43 8.46
C TYR A 42 2.09 -7.06 9.93
N TYR A 43 3.34 -6.87 10.35
CA TYR A 43 3.66 -6.51 11.74
C TYR A 43 3.20 -5.11 12.12
N ALA A 44 3.29 -4.14 11.19
CA ALA A 44 2.73 -2.81 11.43
C ALA A 44 1.23 -2.87 11.72
N LEU A 45 0.47 -3.72 11.01
CA LEU A 45 -0.95 -3.91 11.27
C LEU A 45 -1.23 -4.69 12.55
N GLN A 46 -0.33 -5.56 13.02
CA GLN A 46 -0.50 -6.19 14.34
C GLN A 46 -0.33 -5.18 15.48
N ASP A 47 0.65 -4.29 15.38
CA ASP A 47 0.92 -3.27 16.40
C ASP A 47 -0.07 -2.10 16.33
N TYR A 48 -0.58 -1.79 15.14
CA TYR A 48 -1.59 -0.76 14.89
C TYR A 48 -2.81 -1.35 14.17
N PRO A 49 -3.69 -2.08 14.89
CA PRO A 49 -4.81 -2.76 14.26
C PRO A 49 -5.81 -1.83 13.60
N VAL A 50 -6.28 -2.21 12.41
CA VAL A 50 -7.21 -1.43 11.58
C VAL A 50 -8.65 -1.93 11.70
N LYS A 51 -9.01 -2.46 12.88
CA LYS A 51 -10.30 -3.11 13.12
C LYS A 51 -11.46 -2.13 12.91
N ASN A 52 -12.42 -2.51 12.08
CA ASN A 52 -13.60 -1.74 11.69
C ASN A 52 -13.31 -0.41 10.96
N MET A 53 -12.06 -0.19 10.53
CA MET A 53 -11.65 1.03 9.83
C MET A 53 -11.81 0.90 8.32
N THR A 54 -12.04 2.02 7.65
CA THR A 54 -11.97 2.14 6.19
C THR A 54 -10.62 2.71 5.80
N GLY A 55 -9.88 2.00 4.94
CA GLY A 55 -8.52 2.41 4.55
C GLY A 55 -8.34 2.57 3.05
N ILE A 56 -7.28 3.27 2.67
CA ILE A 56 -6.85 3.40 1.27
C ILE A 56 -5.54 2.64 1.04
N VAL A 57 -5.49 1.86 -0.04
CA VAL A 57 -4.26 1.25 -0.55
C VAL A 57 -3.90 1.96 -1.85
N LEU A 58 -2.74 2.61 -1.86
CA LEU A 58 -2.29 3.37 -3.00
C LEU A 58 -1.34 2.49 -3.81
N GLY A 59 -1.76 2.03 -4.98
CA GLY A 59 -1.01 1.15 -5.88
C GLY A 59 -0.85 -0.28 -5.38
N SER A 60 -1.28 -1.25 -6.19
CA SER A 60 -1.23 -2.67 -5.86
C SER A 60 -1.38 -3.51 -7.13
N GLU A 61 -0.39 -4.34 -7.46
CA GLU A 61 -0.49 -5.28 -8.59
C GLU A 61 -1.30 -6.54 -8.23
N LYS A 62 -1.19 -6.97 -6.96
CA LYS A 62 -1.86 -8.13 -6.38
C LYS A 62 -2.36 -7.75 -4.97
N PRO A 63 -3.48 -8.31 -4.49
CA PRO A 63 -4.21 -7.87 -3.30
C PRO A 63 -3.55 -8.30 -1.98
N TRP A 64 -2.23 -8.33 -1.89
CA TRP A 64 -1.55 -8.87 -0.72
C TRP A 64 -1.61 -7.90 0.46
N VAL A 65 -1.48 -6.59 0.21
CA VAL A 65 -1.67 -5.54 1.22
C VAL A 65 -3.12 -5.53 1.69
N GLU A 66 -4.06 -5.64 0.75
CA GLU A 66 -5.48 -5.66 1.01
C GLU A 66 -5.86 -6.87 1.87
N VAL A 67 -5.36 -8.06 1.53
CA VAL A 67 -5.56 -9.26 2.35
C VAL A 67 -4.98 -9.08 3.74
N MET A 68 -3.78 -8.52 3.89
CA MET A 68 -3.20 -8.27 5.22
C MET A 68 -4.08 -7.34 6.06
N ALA A 69 -4.58 -6.25 5.48
CA ALA A 69 -5.49 -5.32 6.17
C ALA A 69 -6.86 -5.94 6.50
N LEU A 70 -7.46 -6.71 5.58
CA LEU A 70 -8.72 -7.43 5.84
C LEU A 70 -8.57 -8.47 6.96
N ARG A 71 -7.47 -9.22 6.99
CA ARG A 71 -7.17 -10.17 8.07
C ARG A 71 -6.99 -9.48 9.41
N ASN A 72 -6.58 -8.23 9.40
CA ASN A 72 -6.44 -7.39 10.58
C ASN A 72 -7.74 -6.62 10.94
N GLY A 73 -8.85 -6.94 10.26
CA GLY A 73 -10.18 -6.47 10.62
C GLY A 73 -10.63 -5.19 9.93
N ALA A 74 -9.94 -4.74 8.87
CA ALA A 74 -10.41 -3.64 8.05
C ALA A 74 -11.86 -3.90 7.58
N LYS A 75 -12.70 -2.87 7.71
CA LYS A 75 -14.10 -2.91 7.28
C LYS A 75 -14.19 -2.84 5.76
N GLU A 76 -13.44 -1.92 5.17
CA GLU A 76 -13.46 -1.61 3.74
C GLU A 76 -12.09 -1.07 3.31
N LEU A 77 -11.70 -1.34 2.07
CA LEU A 77 -10.46 -0.89 1.47
C LEU A 77 -10.71 -0.25 0.11
N TRP A 78 -10.10 0.91 -0.09
CA TRP A 78 -10.13 1.64 -1.35
C TRP A 78 -8.77 1.48 -2.02
N THR A 79 -8.66 0.67 -3.05
CA THR A 79 -7.41 0.52 -3.79
C THR A 79 -7.40 1.48 -4.98
N VAL A 80 -6.40 2.35 -5.03
CA VAL A 80 -6.19 3.29 -6.14
C VAL A 80 -5.13 2.74 -7.08
N GLU A 81 -5.53 2.34 -8.29
CA GLU A 81 -4.67 1.68 -9.28
C GLU A 81 -5.10 2.05 -10.71
N TYR A 82 -4.13 2.20 -11.62
CA TYR A 82 -4.37 2.54 -13.02
C TYR A 82 -5.01 1.39 -13.80
N GLN A 83 -4.64 0.15 -13.49
CA GLN A 83 -5.21 -1.03 -14.13
C GLN A 83 -6.68 -1.22 -13.78
N GLN A 84 -7.48 -1.62 -14.78
CA GLN A 84 -8.87 -1.97 -14.55
C GLN A 84 -8.92 -3.34 -13.86
N THR A 85 -9.19 -3.33 -12.55
CA THR A 85 -9.13 -4.54 -11.73
C THR A 85 -10.52 -4.99 -11.31
N LYS A 86 -10.82 -6.27 -11.54
CA LYS A 86 -12.03 -6.95 -11.03
C LYS A 86 -11.67 -7.76 -9.78
N VAL A 87 -12.32 -7.44 -8.67
CA VAL A 87 -12.17 -8.16 -7.40
C VAL A 87 -13.16 -9.33 -7.36
N VAL A 88 -12.69 -10.51 -6.95
CA VAL A 88 -13.50 -11.72 -6.75
C VAL A 88 -13.29 -12.24 -5.33
N GLY A 89 -14.38 -12.69 -4.69
CA GLY A 89 -14.36 -13.30 -3.36
C GLY A 89 -14.59 -12.34 -2.19
N THR A 90 -14.70 -11.04 -2.43
CA THR A 90 -15.06 -10.04 -1.42
C THR A 90 -15.71 -8.81 -2.06
N ASP A 91 -16.59 -8.15 -1.34
CA ASP A 91 -17.19 -6.85 -1.65
C ASP A 91 -16.53 -5.69 -0.87
N LYS A 92 -15.60 -6.00 0.05
CA LYS A 92 -14.93 -5.02 0.91
C LYS A 92 -13.80 -4.24 0.25
N ILE A 93 -13.45 -4.57 -1.00
CA ILE A 93 -12.40 -3.87 -1.75
C ILE A 93 -13.04 -3.14 -2.92
N LEU A 94 -12.88 -1.82 -2.95
CA LEU A 94 -13.32 -0.95 -4.01
C LEU A 94 -12.09 -0.47 -4.80
N ILE A 95 -12.14 -0.58 -6.13
CA ILE A 95 -11.05 -0.15 -7.02
C ILE A 95 -11.38 1.22 -7.60
N PHE A 96 -10.45 2.16 -7.47
CA PHE A 96 -10.56 3.50 -8.00
C PHE A 96 -9.45 3.77 -9.01
N ASN A 97 -9.80 4.42 -10.12
CA ASN A 97 -8.80 4.96 -11.03
C ASN A 97 -8.18 6.24 -10.42
N PRO A 98 -6.84 6.41 -10.44
CA PRO A 98 -6.18 7.54 -9.79
C PRO A 98 -6.65 8.91 -10.26
N ILE A 99 -6.94 9.07 -11.55
CA ILE A 99 -7.35 10.37 -12.12
C ILE A 99 -8.75 10.73 -11.58
N LYS A 100 -9.69 9.81 -11.69
CA LYS A 100 -11.06 10.01 -11.17
C LYS A 100 -11.07 10.22 -9.66
N PHE A 101 -10.30 9.42 -8.94
CA PHE A 101 -10.16 9.56 -7.49
C PHE A 101 -9.66 10.95 -7.08
N ALA A 102 -8.71 11.49 -7.83
CA ALA A 102 -8.18 12.83 -7.62
C ALA A 102 -9.16 13.93 -8.06
N GLU A 103 -9.94 13.74 -9.12
CA GLU A 103 -10.99 14.69 -9.53
C GLU A 103 -12.08 14.82 -8.46
N ASP A 104 -12.46 13.70 -7.84
CA ASP A 104 -13.50 13.61 -6.81
C ASP A 104 -12.97 13.75 -5.37
N TRP A 105 -11.73 14.21 -5.17
CA TRP A 105 -11.06 14.17 -3.86
C TRP A 105 -11.85 14.80 -2.71
N LYS A 106 -12.59 15.89 -2.98
CA LYS A 106 -13.44 16.57 -1.98
C LYS A 106 -14.57 15.70 -1.46
N GLN A 107 -15.08 14.78 -2.28
CA GLN A 107 -16.15 13.85 -1.89
C GLN A 107 -15.62 12.68 -1.05
N ASN A 108 -14.30 12.51 -1.04
CA ASN A 108 -13.57 11.46 -0.33
C ASN A 108 -12.97 11.95 0.99
N GLU A 109 -13.05 13.26 1.25
CA GLU A 109 -12.51 13.89 2.45
C GLU A 109 -13.17 13.34 3.73
N ASN A 110 -12.37 13.06 4.76
CA ASN A 110 -12.80 12.52 6.05
C ASN A 110 -13.51 11.15 6.02
N ARG A 111 -13.32 10.35 4.96
CA ARG A 111 -13.91 9.00 4.84
C ARG A 111 -12.92 7.85 5.07
N LEU A 112 -11.64 8.19 5.24
CA LEU A 112 -10.54 7.24 5.37
C LEU A 112 -9.90 7.40 6.74
N ASP A 113 -9.70 6.28 7.42
CA ASP A 113 -9.08 6.21 8.74
C ASP A 113 -7.56 5.93 8.65
N PHE A 114 -7.11 5.27 7.59
CA PHE A 114 -5.69 4.92 7.38
C PHE A 114 -5.32 4.80 5.89
N ALA A 115 -4.02 4.92 5.60
CA ALA A 115 -3.47 4.74 4.25
C ALA A 115 -2.25 3.81 4.25
N ILE A 116 -2.19 2.87 3.30
CA ILE A 116 -1.04 1.99 3.07
C ILE A 116 -0.51 2.19 1.66
N SER A 117 0.80 2.31 1.53
CA SER A 117 1.51 2.24 0.26
C SER A 117 2.76 1.38 0.41
N TYR A 118 2.92 0.43 -0.50
CA TYR A 118 4.11 -0.40 -0.55
C TYR A 118 4.71 -0.32 -1.95
N SER A 119 5.93 0.23 -2.04
CA SER A 119 6.70 0.33 -3.29
C SER A 119 5.96 1.00 -4.47
N SER A 120 4.90 1.78 -4.20
CA SER A 120 3.96 2.32 -5.19
C SER A 120 3.90 3.84 -5.18
N ILE A 121 3.94 4.47 -4.01
CA ILE A 121 4.11 5.91 -3.89
C ILE A 121 5.59 6.21 -3.84
N GLU A 122 6.01 6.96 -4.84
CA GLU A 122 7.26 7.67 -4.79
C GLU A 122 6.93 9.17 -4.85
N HIS A 123 6.42 9.64 -3.71
CA HIS A 123 5.94 10.98 -3.32
C HIS A 123 4.81 11.63 -4.14
N SER A 124 3.64 11.77 -3.49
CA SER A 124 2.71 12.92 -3.60
C SER A 124 2.07 13.08 -2.21
N GLY A 125 2.39 14.15 -1.47
CA GLY A 125 2.04 14.33 -0.06
C GLY A 125 0.53 14.20 0.25
N LEU A 126 0.19 13.46 1.32
CA LEU A 126 -1.20 13.18 1.73
C LEU A 126 -1.33 12.98 3.24
N GLY A 127 -1.90 13.95 3.97
CA GLY A 127 -1.82 14.15 5.43
C GLY A 127 -2.65 13.25 6.37
N THR A 128 -2.55 11.92 6.29
CA THR A 128 -3.16 10.97 7.26
C THR A 128 -2.13 9.97 7.83
N LEU A 129 -2.52 9.06 8.74
CA LEU A 129 -1.64 7.98 9.19
C LEU A 129 -1.22 7.13 7.97
N PHE A 130 0.07 7.18 7.66
CA PHE A 130 0.62 6.73 6.39
C PHE A 130 1.65 5.62 6.62
N TYR A 131 1.28 4.40 6.24
CA TYR A 131 2.20 3.26 6.23
C TYR A 131 2.96 3.27 4.91
N LEU A 132 4.21 3.70 4.97
CA LEU A 132 5.11 3.78 3.83
C LEU A 132 6.19 2.69 3.92
N ALA A 133 6.31 1.87 2.89
CA ALA A 133 7.35 0.85 2.79
C ALA A 133 8.13 0.95 1.46
N PHE A 134 9.46 0.99 1.56
CA PHE A 134 10.42 1.07 0.44
C PHE A 134 11.77 0.44 0.83
N GLU A 135 12.59 0.14 -0.17
CA GLU A 135 13.96 -0.32 0.03
C GLU A 135 14.86 0.83 0.55
N ARG A 136 15.54 0.62 1.69
CA ARG A 136 16.46 1.59 2.29
C ARG A 136 17.89 1.40 1.80
N GLY A 137 18.57 2.51 1.50
CA GLY A 137 19.98 2.54 1.10
C GLY A 137 20.53 3.98 1.01
N GLN A 138 21.71 4.16 0.41
CA GLN A 138 22.20 5.51 0.11
C GLN A 138 21.30 6.16 -0.95
N ASP A 139 20.96 7.45 -0.78
CA ASP A 139 20.05 8.17 -1.68
C ASP A 139 20.49 8.03 -3.15
N ALA A 140 19.75 7.26 -3.94
CA ALA A 140 20.08 6.97 -5.33
C ALA A 140 18.83 6.90 -6.21
N VAL A 141 18.94 7.33 -7.47
CA VAL A 141 17.94 7.02 -8.51
C VAL A 141 18.60 5.99 -9.41
N LEU A 142 18.07 4.78 -9.43
CA LEU A 142 18.61 3.68 -10.22
C LEU A 142 17.70 3.50 -11.45
N PHE A 143 18.30 3.46 -12.63
CA PHE A 143 17.56 3.23 -13.86
C PHE A 143 16.94 1.83 -13.83
N ASN A 144 15.61 1.73 -13.99
CA ASN A 144 14.83 0.49 -14.13
C ASN A 144 14.58 -0.36 -12.85
N ILE A 145 14.96 0.06 -11.63
CA ILE A 145 14.69 -0.67 -10.36
C ILE A 145 14.39 0.29 -9.19
N HIS A 146 13.31 1.06 -9.27
CA HIS A 146 12.79 1.92 -8.19
C HIS A 146 13.75 2.99 -7.61
N ARG A 147 13.21 3.93 -6.82
CA ARG A 147 13.99 4.92 -6.06
C ARG A 147 14.44 4.34 -4.72
N VAL A 148 15.71 4.53 -4.37
CA VAL A 148 16.24 4.21 -3.04
C VAL A 148 16.18 5.46 -2.17
N TYR A 149 15.51 5.35 -1.01
CA TYR A 149 15.32 6.45 -0.07
C TYR A 149 16.33 6.34 1.07
N GLY A 150 17.30 7.23 1.07
CA GLY A 150 18.21 7.47 2.18
C GLY A 150 17.63 8.49 3.16
N ARG A 151 18.46 8.92 4.12
CA ARG A 151 18.04 9.77 5.24
C ARG A 151 17.43 11.09 4.78
N MET A 152 17.94 11.68 3.71
CA MET A 152 17.50 12.99 3.23
C MET A 152 16.14 12.91 2.53
N ARG A 153 15.98 11.98 1.58
CA ARG A 153 14.68 11.82 0.90
C ARG A 153 13.61 11.34 1.85
N LEU A 154 13.94 10.46 2.80
CA LEU A 154 12.99 10.03 3.82
C LEU A 154 12.53 11.21 4.69
N ALA A 155 13.44 12.07 5.16
CA ALA A 155 13.07 13.25 5.94
C ALA A 155 12.15 14.20 5.17
N MET A 156 12.40 14.41 3.88
CA MET A 156 11.55 15.24 3.01
C MET A 156 10.15 14.63 2.81
N VAL A 157 10.06 13.31 2.64
CA VAL A 157 8.78 12.59 2.44
C VAL A 157 7.92 12.60 3.70
N MET A 158 8.55 12.54 4.88
CA MET A 158 7.86 12.49 6.18
C MET A 158 7.50 13.87 6.73
N THR A 159 7.83 14.96 6.03
CA THR A 159 7.55 16.32 6.51
C THR A 159 6.03 16.54 6.58
N GLY A 160 5.53 16.92 7.77
CA GLY A 160 4.09 17.11 8.05
C GLY A 160 3.39 15.91 8.69
N PHE A 161 4.11 14.82 8.96
CA PHE A 161 3.60 13.62 9.63
C PHE A 161 4.35 13.38 10.93
N GLU A 162 3.65 12.83 11.93
CA GLU A 162 4.29 12.27 13.11
C GLU A 162 4.90 10.90 12.75
N TRP A 163 6.20 10.75 12.96
CA TRP A 163 6.87 9.45 12.80
C TRP A 163 6.59 8.60 14.03
N VAL A 164 5.70 7.62 13.89
CA VAL A 164 5.29 6.76 15.00
C VAL A 164 6.23 5.55 15.17
N ALA A 165 6.58 4.85 14.09
CA ALA A 165 7.42 3.66 14.15
C ALA A 165 8.11 3.33 12.82
N THR A 166 9.11 2.45 12.85
CA THR A 166 9.71 1.84 11.65
C THR A 166 9.71 0.35 11.82
N TYR A 167 9.41 -0.38 10.74
CA TYR A 167 9.42 -1.83 10.71
C TYR A 167 10.40 -2.33 9.66
N ARG A 168 11.09 -3.43 9.95
CA ARG A 168 11.94 -4.14 8.99
C ARG A 168 11.83 -5.64 9.21
N GLY A 169 11.48 -6.37 8.15
CA GLY A 169 11.30 -7.83 8.23
C GLY A 169 10.24 -8.18 9.27
N PHE A 170 10.65 -8.80 10.37
CA PHE A 170 9.75 -9.40 11.36
C PHE A 170 9.41 -8.53 12.57
N GLY A 171 9.75 -7.24 12.58
CA GLY A 171 9.42 -6.41 13.75
C GLY A 171 9.87 -4.94 13.67
N PRO A 172 9.66 -4.18 14.77
CA PRO A 172 10.02 -2.78 14.85
C PRO A 172 11.54 -2.59 14.82
N TYR A 173 11.98 -1.49 14.23
CA TYR A 173 13.36 -1.10 14.07
C TYR A 173 13.56 0.30 14.64
N ALA A 174 14.46 0.45 15.61
CA ALA A 174 14.70 1.73 16.25
C ALA A 174 15.29 2.75 15.25
N VAL A 175 14.70 3.93 15.20
CA VAL A 175 15.26 5.07 14.46
C VAL A 175 16.35 5.67 15.36
N LYS A 176 17.62 5.45 14.99
CA LYS A 176 18.76 6.19 15.55
C LYS A 176 19.10 7.36 14.66
#